data_AF-A0A0D6LW06-F1
#
_entry.id   AF-A0A0D6LW06-F1
#
_cell.length_a   1.000
_cell.length_b   1.000
_cell.length_c   1.000
_cell.angle_alpha   90.00
_cell.angle_beta   90.00
_cell.angle_gamma   90.00
#
_symmetry.space_group_name_H-M   'P 1'
#
loop_
_entity.id
_entity.type
_entity.pdbx_description
1 polymer ?
#
loop_
_entity_poly.entity_id
_entity_poly.type
_entity_poly.pdbx_seq_one_letter_code
_entity_poly.pdbx_strand_id
1 'polypeptide(L)'
;MIGRPLTGPPHPPPCGLPPFIDKLPADAQVKVREVWKNYKQGQDCNNEHSQTRQIMHSLPQEVRRKIFRPPLPPPLMKAPKDVQDKFRAIFEDRSIPFESKAKRVHELAQKVLMH
;
A
#
# COMPACT_ATOMS: atom_id res chain seq x y z
N MET A 1 -11.45 -19.76 -13.95
CA MET A 1 -10.84 -18.49 -13.51
C MET A 1 -9.70 -18.85 -12.57
N ILE A 2 -8.45 -18.66 -13.00
CA ILE A 2 -7.28 -19.01 -12.18
C ILE A 2 -7.18 -18.07 -10.99
N GLY A 3 -7.52 -18.57 -9.79
CA GLY A 3 -7.23 -17.87 -8.54
C GLY A 3 -5.71 -17.76 -8.41
N ARG A 4 -5.18 -16.53 -8.45
CA ARG A 4 -3.76 -16.27 -8.21
C ARG A 4 -3.43 -16.70 -6.76
N PRO A 5 -2.47 -17.62 -6.55
CA PRO A 5 -2.02 -17.98 -5.21
C PRO A 5 -1.41 -16.74 -4.52
N LEU A 6 -1.87 -16.43 -3.31
CA LEU A 6 -1.50 -15.24 -2.54
C LEU A 6 -0.15 -15.38 -1.82
N THR A 7 0.70 -16.33 -2.20
CA THR A 7 1.85 -16.79 -1.39
C THR A 7 3.21 -16.74 -2.09
N GLY A 8 3.33 -16.09 -3.26
CA GLY A 8 4.62 -15.78 -3.87
C GLY A 8 5.24 -14.50 -3.30
N PRO A 9 6.58 -14.35 -3.30
CA PRO A 9 7.22 -13.05 -3.07
C PRO A 9 6.58 -12.02 -4.04
N PRO A 10 6.29 -10.78 -3.59
CA PRO A 10 5.76 -9.77 -4.49
C PRO A 10 6.71 -9.61 -5.67
N HIS A 11 6.19 -9.76 -6.89
CA HIS A 11 6.96 -9.52 -8.11
C HIS A 11 7.56 -8.11 -8.01
N PRO A 12 8.85 -7.92 -8.35
CA PRO A 12 9.45 -6.59 -8.30
C PRO A 12 8.61 -5.65 -9.17
N PRO A 13 8.37 -4.40 -8.72
CA PRO A 13 7.64 -3.45 -9.53
C PRO A 13 8.36 -3.28 -10.87
N PRO A 14 7.64 -3.02 -11.97
CA PRO A 14 8.30 -2.71 -13.23
C PRO A 14 9.20 -1.48 -13.04
N CYS A 15 10.39 -1.52 -13.64
CA CYS A 15 11.24 -0.34 -13.72
C CYS A 15 10.60 0.69 -14.66
N GLY A 16 10.50 1.94 -14.21
CA GLY A 16 9.92 3.05 -14.94
C GLY A 16 9.04 3.90 -14.05
N LEU A 17 8.52 4.99 -14.64
CA LEU A 17 7.66 5.93 -13.96
C LEU A 17 6.42 5.18 -13.38
N PRO A 18 6.12 5.34 -12.07
CA PRO A 18 5.04 4.60 -11.46
C PRO A 18 3.68 4.99 -12.08
N PRO A 19 2.78 4.03 -12.36
CA PRO A 19 1.51 4.27 -13.03
C PRO A 19 0.50 5.07 -12.18
N PHE A 20 0.81 5.32 -10.91
CA PHE A 20 -0.01 6.10 -9.99
C PHE A 20 0.48 7.54 -9.84
N ILE A 21 1.44 7.99 -10.66
CA ILE A 21 2.03 9.33 -10.51
C ILE A 21 0.99 10.44 -10.58
N ASP A 22 0.01 10.35 -11.47
CA ASP A 22 -1.05 11.36 -11.62
C ASP A 22 -1.99 11.44 -10.41
N LYS A 23 -1.94 10.45 -9.50
CA LYS A 23 -2.70 10.44 -8.23
C LYS A 23 -1.93 11.09 -7.08
N LEU A 24 -0.66 11.43 -7.29
CA LEU A 24 0.16 12.11 -6.29
C LEU A 24 -0.13 13.62 -6.27
N PRO A 25 0.10 14.31 -5.14
CA PRO A 25 0.08 15.77 -5.11
C PRO A 25 1.21 16.33 -6.00
N ALA A 26 1.00 17.54 -6.54
CA ALA A 26 1.90 18.14 -7.53
C ALA A 26 3.38 18.15 -7.09
N ASP A 27 3.67 18.50 -5.84
CA ASP A 27 5.02 18.48 -5.26
C ASP A 27 5.68 17.08 -5.36
N ALA A 28 4.94 16.03 -5.01
CA ALA A 28 5.44 14.67 -5.06
C ALA A 28 5.54 14.14 -6.49
N GLN A 29 4.67 14.58 -7.41
CA GLN A 29 4.79 14.26 -8.82
C GLN A 29 6.11 14.76 -9.40
N VAL A 30 6.46 16.02 -9.12
CA VAL A 30 7.71 16.61 -9.60
C VAL A 30 8.91 15.81 -9.07
N LYS A 31 8.96 15.55 -7.76
CA LYS A 31 10.03 14.78 -7.13
C LYS A 31 10.18 13.38 -7.73
N VAL A 32 9.08 12.66 -7.93
CA VAL A 32 9.12 11.33 -8.56
C VAL A 32 9.59 11.44 -10.01
N ARG A 33 9.08 12.39 -10.81
CA ARG A 33 9.55 12.60 -12.19
C ARG A 33 11.04 12.91 -12.25
N GLU A 34 11.58 13.66 -11.29
CA GLU A 34 13.02 13.95 -11.21
C GLU A 34 13.86 12.71 -10.90
N VAL A 35 13.42 11.86 -9.97
CA VAL A 35 14.08 10.57 -9.67
C VAL A 35 14.19 9.71 -10.94
N TRP A 36 13.12 9.64 -11.72
CA TRP A 36 13.05 8.82 -12.94
C TRP A 36 13.55 9.54 -14.21
N LYS A 37 13.94 10.82 -14.14
CA LYS A 37 14.31 11.64 -15.32
C LYS A 37 15.54 11.11 -16.05
N ASN A 38 16.51 10.58 -15.30
CA ASN A 38 17.78 10.07 -15.83
C ASN A 38 17.79 8.54 -16.00
N TYR A 39 16.69 7.86 -15.65
CA TYR A 39 16.60 6.42 -15.75
C TYR A 39 16.58 5.96 -17.22
N LYS A 40 17.37 4.93 -17.53
CA LYS A 40 17.39 4.30 -18.85
C LYS A 40 16.86 2.87 -18.76
N GLN A 41 16.00 2.50 -19.70
CA GLN A 41 15.43 1.15 -19.76
C GLN A 41 16.55 0.10 -19.83
N GLY A 42 16.49 -0.89 -18.94
CA GLY A 42 17.51 -1.94 -18.81
C GLY A 42 18.60 -1.68 -17.77
N GLN A 43 18.63 -0.49 -17.15
CA GLN A 43 19.44 -0.26 -15.95
C GLN A 43 18.73 -0.72 -14.68
N ASP A 44 19.52 -0.98 -13.64
CA ASP A 44 19.01 -1.27 -12.30
C ASP A 44 18.20 -0.06 -11.78
N CYS A 45 16.96 -0.31 -11.36
CA CYS A 45 16.04 0.72 -10.90
C CYS A 45 15.78 0.67 -9.39
N ASN A 46 16.60 -0.07 -8.64
CA ASN A 46 16.41 -0.26 -7.21
C ASN A 46 16.61 1.05 -6.45
N ASN A 47 17.55 1.88 -6.89
CA ASN A 47 17.76 3.21 -6.35
C ASN A 47 16.55 4.13 -6.59
N GLU A 48 16.04 4.20 -7.82
CA GLU A 48 14.84 4.99 -8.14
C GLU A 48 13.60 4.50 -7.39
N HIS A 49 13.46 3.17 -7.23
CA HIS A 49 12.41 2.58 -6.38
C HIS A 49 12.56 3.02 -4.93
N SER A 50 13.78 2.97 -4.38
CA SER A 50 14.06 3.39 -3.00
C SER A 50 13.72 4.87 -2.79
N GLN A 51 14.18 5.75 -3.67
CA GLN A 51 13.89 7.18 -3.62
C GLN A 51 12.39 7.47 -3.78
N THR A 52 11.74 6.81 -4.74
CA THR A 52 10.28 6.89 -4.90
C THR A 52 9.58 6.48 -3.61
N ARG A 53 10.00 5.36 -2.99
CA ARG A 53 9.44 4.86 -1.73
C ARG A 53 9.61 5.88 -0.61
N GLN A 54 10.77 6.51 -0.48
CA GLN A 54 11.01 7.57 0.50
C GLN A 54 10.05 8.76 0.32
N ILE A 55 9.85 9.23 -0.92
CA ILE A 55 8.85 10.27 -1.21
C ILE A 55 7.46 9.81 -0.74
N MET A 56 7.08 8.56 -1.04
CA MET A 56 5.79 8.00 -0.62
C MET A 56 5.64 7.84 0.90
N HIS A 57 6.74 7.64 1.62
CA HIS A 57 6.75 7.56 3.08
C HIS A 57 6.60 8.92 3.73
N SER A 58 7.17 9.97 3.11
CA SER A 58 7.03 11.36 3.53
C SER A 58 5.61 11.90 3.34
N LEU A 59 4.81 11.32 2.45
CA LEU A 59 3.44 11.77 2.23
C LEU A 59 2.50 11.54 3.42
N PRO A 60 1.52 12.44 3.64
CA PRO A 60 0.46 12.26 4.61
C PRO A 60 -0.27 10.93 4.41
N GLN A 61 -0.70 10.31 5.52
CA GLN A 61 -1.40 9.03 5.49
C GLN A 61 -2.64 9.05 4.59
N GLU A 62 -3.41 10.14 4.59
CA GLU A 62 -4.60 10.26 3.76
C GLU A 62 -4.29 10.21 2.26
N VAL A 63 -3.23 10.89 1.82
CA VAL A 63 -2.79 10.89 0.42
C VAL A 63 -2.36 9.48 0.03
N ARG A 64 -1.54 8.86 0.87
CA ARG A 64 -1.07 7.48 0.66
C ARG A 64 -2.22 6.48 0.60
N ARG A 65 -3.26 6.67 1.43
CA ARG A 65 -4.48 5.85 1.42
C ARG A 65 -5.23 5.95 0.09
N LYS A 66 -5.27 7.12 -0.55
CA LYS A 66 -5.92 7.29 -1.87
C LYS A 66 -5.17 6.53 -2.99
N ILE A 67 -3.87 6.28 -2.80
CA ILE A 67 -2.99 5.66 -3.80
C ILE A 67 -2.85 4.15 -3.58
N PHE A 68 -2.55 3.75 -2.34
CA PHE A 68 -2.30 2.36 -1.94
C PHE A 68 -3.38 1.85 -0.99
N ARG A 69 -4.64 1.92 -1.40
CA ARG A 69 -5.72 1.28 -0.65
C ARG A 69 -5.74 -0.21 -1.00
N PRO A 70 -5.19 -1.13 -0.17
CA PRO A 70 -5.40 -2.53 -0.42
C PRO A 70 -6.90 -2.85 -0.37
N PRO A 71 -7.40 -3.72 -1.26
CA PRO A 71 -8.74 -4.24 -1.12
C PRO A 71 -8.85 -4.96 0.23
N LEU A 72 -10.00 -4.80 0.89
CA LEU A 72 -10.27 -5.60 2.07
C LEU A 72 -10.41 -7.07 1.67
N PRO A 73 -10.06 -8.02 2.55
CA PRO A 73 -10.31 -9.42 2.28
C PRO A 73 -11.81 -9.66 2.08
N PRO A 74 -12.22 -10.64 1.24
CA PRO A 74 -13.61 -10.89 0.88
C PRO A 74 -14.62 -10.92 2.06
N PRO A 75 -14.34 -11.56 3.21
CA PRO A 75 -15.27 -11.53 4.34
C PRO A 75 -15.50 -10.12 4.89
N LEU A 76 -14.46 -9.28 4.92
CA LEU A 76 -14.57 -7.89 5.39
C LEU A 76 -15.22 -6.97 4.37
N MET A 77 -15.14 -7.27 3.06
CA MET A 77 -15.83 -6.47 2.04
C MET A 77 -17.36 -6.51 2.20
N LYS A 78 -17.90 -7.60 2.76
CA LYS A 78 -19.34 -7.77 3.04
C LYS A 78 -19.77 -7.18 4.39
N ALA A 79 -18.81 -6.84 5.26
CA ALA A 79 -19.10 -6.30 6.58
C ALA A 79 -19.58 -4.83 6.50
N PRO A 80 -20.26 -4.31 7.54
CA PRO A 80 -20.66 -2.91 7.62
C PRO A 80 -19.46 -1.95 7.49
N LYS A 81 -19.68 -0.74 6.97
CA LYS A 81 -18.61 0.27 6.80
C LYS A 81 -17.86 0.58 8.10
N ASP A 82 -18.56 0.61 9.23
CA ASP A 82 -17.95 0.83 10.55
C ASP A 82 -16.92 -0.26 10.91
N VAL A 83 -17.29 -1.52 10.67
CA VAL A 83 -16.39 -2.68 10.86
C VAL A 83 -15.20 -2.58 9.91
N GLN A 84 -15.46 -2.31 8.63
CA GLN A 84 -14.40 -2.12 7.63
C GLN A 84 -13.40 -1.03 8.03
N ASP A 85 -13.87 0.09 8.58
CA ASP A 85 -13.01 1.21 8.97
C ASP A 85 -12.10 0.85 10.15
N LYS A 86 -12.61 0.09 11.14
CA LYS A 86 -11.81 -0.43 12.26
C LYS A 86 -10.66 -1.32 11.79
N PHE A 87 -10.92 -2.22 10.84
CA PHE A 87 -9.85 -3.05 10.26
C PHE A 87 -8.85 -2.21 9.46
N ARG A 88 -9.34 -1.26 8.67
CA ARG A 88 -8.49 -0.34 7.91
C ARG A 88 -7.56 0.47 8.81
N ALA A 89 -8.06 0.99 9.93
CA ALA A 89 -7.24 1.71 10.90
C ALA A 89 -6.04 0.86 11.36
N ILE A 90 -6.24 -0.42 11.67
CA ILE A 90 -5.14 -1.33 12.07
C ILE A 90 -4.17 -1.60 10.91
N PHE A 91 -4.69 -1.82 9.70
CA PHE A 91 -3.85 -2.07 8.52
C PHE A 91 -3.01 -0.85 8.13
N GLU A 92 -3.55 0.36 8.31
CA GLU A 92 -2.93 1.61 7.89
C GLU A 92 -2.01 2.23 8.95
N ASP A 93 -2.17 1.85 10.21
CA ASP A 93 -1.33 2.29 11.32
C ASP A 93 0.12 1.83 11.12
N ARG A 94 1.05 2.79 11.03
CA ARG A 94 2.47 2.49 10.80
C ARG A 94 3.23 2.21 12.09
N SER A 95 2.65 2.53 13.24
CA SER A 95 3.23 2.31 14.57
C SER A 95 3.11 0.85 15.00
N ILE A 96 2.20 0.08 14.39
CA ILE A 96 2.05 -1.35 14.68
C ILE A 96 2.97 -2.16 13.74
N PRO A 97 3.96 -2.91 14.28
CA PRO A 97 4.80 -3.79 13.47
C PRO A 97 3.96 -4.92 12.85
N PHE A 98 4.42 -5.47 11.72
CA PHE A 98 3.67 -6.45 10.93
C PHE A 98 3.17 -7.65 11.77
N GLU A 99 4.03 -8.19 12.63
CA GLU A 99 3.69 -9.31 13.52
C GLU A 99 2.57 -8.96 14.52
N SER A 100 2.58 -7.73 15.04
CA SER A 100 1.54 -7.25 15.96
C SER A 100 0.23 -6.89 15.24
N LYS A 101 0.28 -6.53 13.94
CA LYS A 101 -0.94 -6.26 13.17
C LYS A 101 -1.81 -7.49 13.05
N ALA A 102 -1.22 -8.65 12.76
CA ALA A 102 -1.96 -9.90 12.66
C ALA A 102 -2.76 -10.19 13.94
N LYS A 103 -2.11 -10.04 15.12
CA LYS A 103 -2.75 -10.21 16.42
C LYS A 103 -3.92 -9.22 16.61
N ARG A 104 -3.68 -7.92 16.39
CA ARG A 104 -4.72 -6.90 16.56
C ARG A 104 -5.91 -7.07 15.61
N VAL A 105 -5.66 -7.49 14.37
CA VAL A 105 -6.71 -7.83 13.40
C VAL A 105 -7.52 -9.03 13.87
N HIS A 106 -6.86 -10.07 14.40
CA HIS A 106 -7.54 -11.24 14.94
C HIS A 106 -8.42 -10.89 16.14
N GLU A 107 -7.88 -10.13 17.11
CA GLU A 107 -8.64 -9.66 18.28
C GLU A 107 -9.85 -8.79 17.88
N LEU A 108 -9.68 -7.92 16.89
CA LEU A 108 -10.78 -7.13 16.35
C LEU A 108 -11.84 -8.02 15.70
N ALA A 109 -11.42 -9.00 14.90
CA ALA A 109 -12.32 -9.96 14.25
C ALA A 109 -13.15 -10.76 15.24
N GLN A 110 -12.56 -11.24 16.32
CA GLN A 110 -13.32 -11.94 17.37
C GLN A 110 -14.39 -11.04 17.99
N LYS A 111 -14.09 -9.75 18.21
CA LYS A 111 -15.05 -8.80 18.79
C LYS A 111 -16.18 -8.40 17.84
N VAL A 112 -15.89 -8.22 16.55
CA VAL A 112 -16.82 -7.60 15.60
C VAL A 112 -17.44 -8.56 14.58
N LEU A 113 -17.02 -9.83 14.54
CA LEU A 113 -17.54 -10.83 13.60
C LEU A 113 -18.07 -12.10 14.29
N MET A 114 -17.83 -12.31 15.59
CA MET A 114 -18.24 -13.52 16.31
C MET A 114 -19.29 -13.24 17.40
N HIS A 115 -20.20 -12.30 17.13
CA HIS A 115 -21.40 -12.02 17.95
C HIS A 115 -22.65 -12.52 17.25
#